data_AF-A0A3D2A6Y1-F1
#
_entry.id   AF-A0A3D2A6Y1-F1
#
_cell.length_a   1.000
_cell.length_b   1.000
_cell.length_c   1.000
_cell.angle_alpha   90.00
_cell.angle_beta   90.00
_cell.angle_gamma   90.00
#
_symmetry.space_group_name_H-M   'P 1'
#
loop_
_entity.id
_entity.type
_entity.pdbx_description
1 polymer ?
#
loop_
_entity_poly.entity_id
_entity_poly.type
_entity_poly.pdbx_seq_one_letter_code
_entity_poly.pdbx_strand_id
1 'polypeptide(L)'
;MRVLYVVLFEGGLLVLYLPMVAWYLNISLWHAFVMDASLVGFYLFYTFSYNWAYDKLFPITHFGQTRCLRRRNLALLVSIAT
;
A
#
# COMPACT_ATOMS: atom_id res chain seq x y z
N MET A 1 -10.85 -22.00 1.53
CA MET A 1 -9.73 -22.32 2.45
C MET A 1 -8.51 -21.40 2.34
N ARG A 2 -8.42 -20.42 1.42
CA ARG A 2 -7.23 -19.53 1.34
C ARG A 2 -7.18 -18.46 2.44
N VAL A 3 -8.32 -17.83 2.74
CA VAL A 3 -8.43 -16.79 3.79
C VAL A 3 -8.02 -17.33 5.16
N LEU A 4 -8.37 -18.58 5.46
CA LEU A 4 -8.03 -19.24 6.72
C LEU A 4 -6.51 -19.33 6.92
N TYR A 5 -5.74 -19.72 5.89
CA TYR A 5 -4.28 -19.81 5.97
C TYR A 5 -3.63 -18.45 6.19
N VAL A 6 -4.13 -17.42 5.50
CA VAL A 6 -3.61 -16.05 5.64
C VAL A 6 -3.88 -15.53 7.04
N VAL A 7 -5.11 -15.66 7.55
CA VAL A 7 -5.48 -15.18 8.89
C VAL A 7 -4.72 -15.91 10.00
N LEU A 8 -4.51 -17.23 9.88
CA LEU A 8 -3.71 -17.98 10.86
C LEU A 8 -2.24 -17.57 10.84
N PHE A 9 -1.67 -17.38 9.66
CA PHE A 9 -0.26 -17.02 9.53
C PHE A 9 0.00 -15.59 10.01
N GLU A 10 -0.84 -14.67 9.57
CA GLU A 10 -0.73 -13.24 9.88
C GLU A 10 -1.06 -12.96 11.35
N GLY A 11 -2.13 -13.56 11.88
CA GLY A 11 -2.47 -13.46 13.30
C GLY A 11 -1.44 -14.17 14.20
N GLY A 12 -0.96 -15.35 13.80
CA GLY A 12 0.09 -16.07 14.53
C GLY A 12 1.41 -15.31 14.57
N LEU A 13 1.80 -14.67 13.47
CA LEU A 13 2.94 -13.76 13.41
C LEU A 13 2.76 -12.56 14.35
N LEU A 14 1.58 -11.95 14.39
CA LEU A 14 1.27 -10.82 15.27
C LEU A 14 1.43 -11.20 16.74
N VAL A 15 0.94 -12.38 17.14
CA VAL A 15 1.06 -12.92 18.51
C VAL A 15 2.50 -13.28 18.88
N LEU A 16 3.37 -13.62 17.92
CA LEU A 16 4.81 -13.84 18.15
C LEU A 16 5.63 -12.54 18.14
N TYR A 17 5.26 -11.60 17.29
CA TYR A 17 5.94 -10.32 17.09
C TYR A 17 5.76 -9.38 18.28
N LEU A 18 4.52 -9.19 18.73
CA LEU A 18 4.16 -8.34 19.88
C LEU A 18 4.96 -8.64 21.16
N PRO A 19 5.05 -9.89 21.65
CA PRO A 19 5.79 -10.21 22.88
C PRO A 19 7.30 -10.06 22.71
N MET A 20 7.85 -10.28 21.51
CA MET A 20 9.27 -10.08 21.23
C MET A 20 9.65 -8.60 21.36
N VAL A 21 8.81 -7.70 20.82
CA VAL A 21 8.98 -6.25 20.97
C VAL A 21 8.74 -5.78 22.41
N ALA A 22 7.70 -6.32 23.07
CA ALA A 22 7.39 -6.00 24.46
C ALA A 22 8.54 -6.37 25.41
N TRP A 23 9.18 -7.52 25.20
CA TRP A 23 10.33 -7.93 26.00
C TRP A 23 11.56 -7.05 25.75
N TYR A 24 11.79 -6.64 24.49
CA TYR A 24 12.89 -5.74 24.14
C TYR A 24 12.75 -4.36 24.83
N LEU A 25 11.54 -3.79 24.88
CA LEU A 25 11.28 -2.47 25.46
C LEU A 25 10.89 -2.51 26.95
N ASN A 26 10.72 -3.69 27.55
CA ASN A 26 10.19 -3.86 28.93
C ASN A 26 8.84 -3.13 29.15
N ILE A 27 7.98 -3.12 28.14
CA ILE A 27 6.64 -2.50 28.19
C ILE A 27 5.54 -3.56 28.15
N SER A 28 4.34 -3.20 28.60
CA SER A 28 3.17 -4.09 28.49
C SER A 28 2.78 -4.36 27.02
N LEU A 29 2.17 -5.51 26.76
CA LEU A 29 1.62 -5.89 25.45
C LEU A 29 0.67 -4.84 24.86
N TRP A 30 -0.18 -4.23 25.71
CA TRP A 30 -1.10 -3.18 25.29
C TRP A 30 -0.35 -1.92 24.81
N HIS A 31 0.70 -1.53 25.53
CA HIS A 31 1.55 -0.41 25.13
C HIS A 31 2.29 -0.70 23.82
N ALA A 32 2.83 -1.91 23.63
CA ALA A 32 3.50 -2.30 22.39
C ALA A 32 2.56 -2.22 21.19
N PHE A 33 1.32 -2.72 21.34
CA PHE A 33 0.30 -2.67 20.30
C PHE A 33 -0.11 -1.23 19.96
N VAL A 34 -0.37 -0.40 20.97
CA VAL A 34 -0.73 1.02 20.77
C VAL A 34 0.42 1.78 20.10
N MET A 35 1.67 1.48 20.45
CA MET A 35 2.83 2.14 19.85
C MET A 35 2.97 1.80 18.37
N ASP A 36 2.82 0.52 18.01
CA ASP A 36 2.83 0.05 16.62
C ASP A 36 1.68 0.66 15.80
N ALA A 37 0.45 0.60 16.33
CA ALA A 37 -0.72 1.18 15.68
C ALA A 37 -0.63 2.72 15.53
N SER A 38 -0.04 3.41 16.50
CA SER A 38 0.15 4.86 16.45
C SER A 38 1.14 5.26 15.36
N LEU A 39 2.23 4.51 15.20
CA LEU A 39 3.25 4.77 14.18
C LEU A 39 2.67 4.56 12.77
N VAL A 40 1.95 3.46 12.56
CA VAL A 40 1.22 3.20 11.31
C VAL A 40 0.17 4.27 11.04
N GLY A 41 -0.62 4.64 12.05
CA GLY A 41 -1.63 5.69 11.94
C GLY A 41 -1.05 7.04 11.54
N PHE A 42 0.06 7.44 12.16
CA PHE A 42 0.77 8.68 11.82
C PHE A 42 1.32 8.63 10.39
N TYR A 43 1.92 7.51 9.98
CA TYR A 43 2.43 7.31 8.63
C TYR A 43 1.31 7.43 7.58
N LEU A 44 0.16 6.77 7.80
CA LEU A 44 -1.00 6.86 6.91
C LEU A 44 -1.50 8.30 6.77
N PHE A 45 -1.58 9.02 7.90
CA PHE A 45 -1.99 10.42 7.89
C PHE A 45 -1.02 11.30 7.10
N TYR A 46 0.28 11.09 7.28
CA TYR A 46 1.33 11.77 6.53
C TYR A 46 1.21 11.50 5.03
N THR A 47 1.13 10.23 4.61
CA THR A 47 1.04 9.84 3.20
C THR A 47 -0.25 10.37 2.57
N PHE A 48 -1.37 10.31 3.27
CA PHE A 48 -2.63 10.87 2.80
C PHE A 48 -2.54 12.38 2.60
N SER A 49 -2.00 13.11 3.59
CA SER A 49 -1.83 14.55 3.52
C SER A 49 -0.89 14.95 2.39
N TYR A 50 0.19 14.20 2.19
CA TYR A 50 1.15 14.43 1.12
C TYR A 50 0.53 14.19 -0.26
N ASN A 51 -0.18 13.09 -0.45
CA ASN A 51 -0.88 12.80 -1.71
C ASN A 51 -1.91 13.88 -2.04
N TRP A 52 -2.69 14.30 -1.04
CA TRP A 52 -3.68 15.36 -1.21
C TRP A 52 -3.02 16.72 -1.52
N ALA A 53 -1.91 17.04 -0.86
CA ALA A 53 -1.14 18.25 -1.15
C ALA A 53 -0.55 18.20 -2.55
N TYR A 54 -0.05 17.04 -3.00
CA TYR A 54 0.52 16.87 -4.34
C TYR A 54 -0.51 17.14 -5.43
N ASP A 55 -1.72 16.60 -5.30
CA ASP A 55 -2.82 16.86 -6.25
C ASP A 55 -3.17 18.34 -6.34
N LYS A 56 -3.04 19.07 -5.22
CA LYS A 56 -3.34 20.50 -5.15
C LYS A 56 -2.19 21.38 -5.65
N LEU A 57 -0.94 20.95 -5.45
CA LEU A 57 0.26 21.68 -5.85
C LEU A 57 0.61 21.46 -7.33
N PHE A 58 0.34 20.25 -7.83
CA PHE A 58 0.51 19.85 -9.23
C PHE A 58 -0.84 19.48 -9.84
N PRO A 59 -1.71 20.45 -10.14
CA PRO A 59 -2.82 20.20 -11.05
C PRO A 59 -2.21 19.90 -12.42
N ILE A 60 -2.03 18.62 -12.73
CA ILE A 60 -1.62 18.16 -14.05
C ILE A 60 -2.70 18.62 -15.04
N THR A 61 -2.49 19.77 -15.66
CA THR A 61 -3.23 20.15 -16.85
C THR A 61 -2.95 19.05 -17.86
N HIS A 62 -3.96 18.22 -18.14
CA HIS A 62 -3.93 17.32 -19.28
C HIS A 62 -3.74 18.20 -20.52
N PHE A 63 -2.48 18.45 -20.90
CA PHE A 63 -2.13 18.94 -22.21
C PHE A 63 -2.80 17.96 -23.17
N GLY A 64 -3.72 18.49 -23.97
CA GLY A 64 -4.82 17.76 -24.56
C GLY A 64 -4.44 16.35 -25.02
N GLN A 65 -5.28 15.39 -24.66
CA GLN A 65 -5.33 14.10 -25.31
C GLN A 65 -5.60 14.32 -26.81
N THR A 66 -4.55 14.56 -27.59
CA THR A 66 -4.59 14.40 -29.03
C THR A 66 -4.85 12.94 -29.30
N ARG A 67 -6.10 12.65 -29.65
CA ARG A 67 -6.58 11.52 -30.46
C ARG A 67 -5.42 10.74 -31.10
N CYS A 68 -4.96 9.68 -30.47
CA CYS A 68 -4.20 8.65 -31.18
C CYS A 68 -4.66 7.24 -30.80
N LEU A 69 -5.97 7.08 -30.58
CA LEU A 69 -6.68 5.82 -30.69
C LEU A 69 -6.89 5.43 -32.17
N ARG A 70 -5.79 5.39 -32.94
CA ARG A 70 -5.71 4.80 -34.28
C ARG A 70 -4.44 3.95 -34.40
N ARG A 71 -4.25 3.02 -33.46
CA ARG A 71 -3.18 2.01 -33.57
C ARG A 71 -3.48 0.65 -32.95
N ARG A 72 -4.75 0.39 -32.62
CA ARG A 72 -5.19 -0.90 -32.07
C ARG A 72 -5.20 -2.04 -33.11
N ASN A 73 -5.08 -1.72 -34.41
CA ASN A 73 -4.97 -2.71 -35.49
C ASN A 73 -3.54 -3.03 -35.96
N LEU A 74 -2.51 -2.27 -35.56
CA LEU A 74 -1.13 -2.56 -36.00
C LEU A 74 -0.45 -3.62 -35.14
N ALA A 75 -0.78 -3.69 -33.84
CA ALA A 75 -0.24 -4.71 -32.93
C ALA A 75 -0.81 -6.11 -33.21
N LEU A 76 -2.06 -6.20 -33.71
CA LEU A 76 -2.64 -7.46 -34.18
C LEU A 76 -1.94 -7.99 -35.43
N LEU A 77 -1.42 -7.12 -36.31
CA LEU A 77 -0.68 -7.52 -37.51
C LEU A 77 0.74 -8.03 -37.20
N VAL A 78 1.40 -7.52 -36.16
CA VAL A 78 2.76 -7.95 -35.80
C VAL A 78 2.75 -9.23 -34.96
N SER A 79 1.72 -9.46 -34.14
CA SER A 79 1.62 -10.69 -33.32
C SER A 79 1.25 -11.96 -34.09
N ILE A 80 0.86 -11.85 -35.38
CA ILE A 80 0.65 -12.99 -36.29
C ILE A 80 1.94 -13.27 -37.09
N ALA A 81 2.94 -12.38 -37.05
CA ALA A 81 4.17 -12.44 -37.85
C ALA A 81 5.45 -12.68 -37.02
N THR A 82 5.37 -13.06 -35.74
CA THR A 82 6.51 -13.45 -34.88
C THR A 82 6.08 -14.56 -33.95
#